data_AF-D3B906-F1
#
_entry.id   AF-D3B906-F1
#
_cell.length_a   1.000
_cell.length_b   1.000
_cell.length_c   1.000
_cell.angle_alpha   90.00
_cell.angle_beta   90.00
_cell.angle_gamma   90.00
#
_symmetry.space_group_name_H-M   'P 1'
#
loop_
_entity.id
_entity.type
_entity.pdbx_description
1 polymer ?
#
loop_
_entity_poly.entity_id
_entity_poly.type
_entity_poly.pdbx_seq_one_letter_code
_entity_poly.pdbx_strand_id
1 'polypeptide(L)'
;MKSKSIEHFGIIEGIKGDRNISVCYDGQDHIYLVNGAGLNYRIDRFNIKTMKFESYHQLPFGYDTTNKRFIKYNVETKQSINLNAISLTNLQFSCVMYHRESPTSSYIFSFGNSLEYNFKYSIESNQYEPFFRDIINHKRYWCASTSITF
;
A
#
# COMPACT_ATOMS: atom_id res chain seq x y z
N MET A 1 -21.20 5.53 24.23
CA MET A 1 -20.83 5.97 22.87
C MET A 1 -19.31 6.11 22.83
N LYS A 2 -18.59 5.33 22.02
CA LYS A 2 -17.13 5.52 21.85
C LYS A 2 -16.92 6.60 20.79
N SER A 3 -16.24 7.68 21.13
CA SER A 3 -15.85 8.72 20.18
C SER A 3 -14.48 8.41 19.57
N LYS A 4 -14.28 8.79 18.30
CA LYS A 4 -12.97 8.84 17.66
C LYS A 4 -12.56 10.32 17.58
N SER A 5 -11.34 10.64 18.00
CA SER A 5 -10.74 11.97 17.81
C SER A 5 -9.72 11.91 16.67
N ILE A 6 -9.58 13.02 15.95
CA ILE A 6 -8.45 13.27 15.06
C ILE A 6 -7.68 14.41 15.70
N GLU A 7 -6.44 14.15 16.05
CA GLU A 7 -5.59 15.12 16.70
C GLU A 7 -4.53 15.57 15.70
N HIS A 8 -4.41 16.88 15.52
CA HIS A 8 -3.40 17.45 14.65
C HIS A 8 -2.12 17.66 15.47
N PHE A 9 -1.22 16.69 15.42
CA PHE A 9 0.05 16.74 16.13
C PHE A 9 1.24 16.68 15.17
N GLY A 10 2.26 17.47 15.50
CA GLY A 10 3.61 17.31 14.97
C GLY A 10 3.93 18.20 13.77
N ILE A 11 5.13 18.75 13.82
CA ILE A 11 5.85 19.21 12.63
C ILE A 11 6.54 17.96 12.06
N ILE A 12 6.46 17.74 10.74
CA ILE A 12 7.24 16.68 10.09
C ILE A 12 8.70 17.15 10.04
N GLU A 13 9.49 16.74 11.02
CA GLU A 13 10.93 17.01 11.09
C GLU A 13 11.74 15.74 10.78
N GLY A 14 12.96 15.90 10.27
CA GLY A 14 13.87 14.79 9.99
C GLY A 14 13.66 14.11 8.63
N ILE A 15 12.53 14.36 7.95
CA ILE A 15 12.26 13.88 6.59
C ILE A 15 11.60 14.95 5.74
N LYS A 16 11.68 14.81 4.41
CA LYS A 16 10.99 15.71 3.46
C LYS A 16 9.55 15.24 3.24
N GLY A 17 8.58 16.14 3.15
CA GLY A 17 7.21 15.81 2.76
C GLY A 17 7.10 15.41 1.28
N ASP A 18 6.04 14.67 0.93
CA ASP A 18 5.69 14.31 -0.46
C ASP A 18 4.18 13.98 -0.57
N ARG A 19 3.71 13.68 -1.79
CA ARG A 19 2.35 13.24 -2.12
C ARG A 19 2.36 11.81 -2.65
N ASN A 20 1.21 11.13 -2.61
CA ASN A 20 1.05 9.73 -3.05
C ASN A 20 1.98 8.75 -2.31
N ILE A 21 2.28 9.03 -1.05
CA ILE A 21 3.09 8.17 -0.19
C ILE A 21 2.27 6.95 0.21
N SER A 22 2.85 5.76 0.08
CA SER A 22 2.25 4.53 0.62
C SER A 22 2.62 4.37 2.09
N VAL A 23 1.67 3.96 2.92
CA VAL A 23 1.86 3.84 4.37
C VAL A 23 1.66 2.40 4.82
N CYS A 24 2.52 1.91 5.71
CA CYS A 24 2.41 0.56 6.29
C CYS A 24 2.75 0.58 7.78
N TYR A 25 1.92 -0.02 8.62
CA TYR A 25 2.21 -0.20 10.05
C TYR A 25 2.77 -1.61 10.28
N ASP A 26 3.86 -1.73 11.04
CA ASP A 26 4.48 -3.02 11.36
C ASP A 26 3.72 -3.84 12.41
N GLY A 27 2.69 -3.27 13.02
CA GLY A 27 1.96 -3.89 14.13
C GLY A 27 2.56 -3.64 15.51
N GLN A 28 3.64 -2.87 15.61
CA GLN A 28 4.39 -2.61 16.84
C GLN A 28 4.51 -1.11 17.16
N ASP A 29 5.51 -0.43 16.60
CA ASP A 29 5.79 0.97 16.91
C ASP A 29 6.28 1.79 15.73
N HIS A 30 6.34 1.23 14.51
CA HIS A 30 6.75 1.97 13.33
C HIS A 30 5.67 2.00 12.24
N ILE A 31 5.40 3.21 11.76
CA ILE A 31 4.67 3.46 10.53
C ILE A 31 5.68 3.81 9.45
N TYR A 32 5.74 3.00 8.40
CA TYR A 32 6.63 3.19 7.25
C TYR A 32 5.95 4.03 6.19
N LEU A 33 6.70 5.00 5.65
CA LEU A 33 6.31 5.86 4.54
C LEU A 33 7.18 5.47 3.35
N VAL A 34 6.57 4.94 2.29
CA VAL A 34 7.27 4.35 1.16
C VAL A 34 6.96 5.15 -0.11
N ASN A 35 8.02 5.52 -0.82
CA ASN A 35 8.00 6.33 -2.04
C ASN A 35 7.35 7.71 -1.84
N GLY A 36 7.07 8.37 -2.96
CA GLY A 36 6.35 9.63 -3.07
C GLY A 36 6.47 10.12 -4.51
N ALA A 37 5.57 11.01 -4.94
CA ALA A 37 5.52 11.44 -6.34
C ALA A 37 6.75 12.28 -6.74
N GLY A 38 7.37 12.98 -5.80
CA GLY A 38 8.59 13.78 -6.02
C GLY A 38 9.88 13.09 -5.59
N LEU A 39 9.79 12.07 -4.73
CA LEU A 39 10.92 11.39 -4.11
C LEU A 39 10.70 9.88 -4.17
N ASN A 40 11.15 9.29 -5.28
CA ASN A 40 11.04 7.85 -5.49
C ASN A 40 12.06 7.07 -4.65
N TYR A 41 11.72 5.83 -4.34
CA TYR A 41 12.60 4.81 -3.73
C TYR A 41 12.97 5.06 -2.28
N ARG A 42 12.37 6.04 -1.61
CA ARG A 42 12.59 6.26 -0.18
C ARG A 42 11.73 5.32 0.66
N ILE A 43 12.25 4.97 1.82
CA ILE A 43 11.51 4.45 2.96
C ILE A 43 11.90 5.33 4.14
N ASP A 44 10.94 6.07 4.65
CA ASP A 44 11.03 6.69 5.97
C ASP A 44 10.20 5.89 6.96
N ARG A 45 10.38 6.18 8.24
CA ARG A 45 9.49 5.65 9.27
C ARG A 45 9.19 6.69 10.32
N PHE A 46 8.01 6.56 10.90
CA PHE A 46 7.55 7.29 12.06
C PHE A 46 7.50 6.34 13.24
N ASN A 47 8.20 6.66 14.32
CA ASN A 47 8.13 5.91 15.57
C ASN A 47 7.00 6.47 16.45
N ILE A 48 5.98 5.66 16.71
CA ILE A 48 4.76 6.06 17.44
C ILE A 48 5.07 6.38 18.91
N LYS A 49 6.06 5.73 19.53
CA LYS A 49 6.42 5.95 20.94
C LYS A 49 7.15 7.27 21.14
N THR A 50 8.05 7.62 20.22
CA THR A 50 8.86 8.83 20.32
C THR A 50 8.28 10.02 19.58
N MET A 51 7.26 9.79 18.74
CA MET A 51 6.61 10.77 17.88
C MET A 51 7.59 11.44 16.90
N LYS A 52 8.54 10.68 16.36
CA LYS A 52 9.61 11.18 15.47
C LYS A 52 9.64 10.46 14.14
N PHE A 53 9.94 11.22 13.08
CA PHE A 53 10.26 10.67 11.77
C PHE A 53 11.77 10.51 11.61
N GLU A 54 12.17 9.52 10.81
CA GLU A 54 13.54 9.37 10.34
C GLU A 54 13.58 8.72 8.95
N SER A 55 14.57 9.12 8.16
CA SER A 55 14.92 8.40 6.94
C SER A 55 15.45 7.02 7.31
N TYR A 56 14.88 5.97 6.71
CA TYR A 56 15.16 4.60 7.13
C TYR A 56 15.96 3.82 6.09
N HIS A 57 15.56 3.86 4.82
CA HIS A 57 16.24 3.13 3.76
C HIS A 57 15.92 3.69 2.37
N GLN A 58 16.72 3.30 1.38
CA GLN A 58 16.42 3.57 -0.02
C GLN A 58 16.31 2.24 -0.77
N LEU A 59 15.19 2.01 -1.45
CA LEU A 59 14.98 0.84 -2.28
C LEU A 59 15.99 0.84 -3.45
N PRO A 60 16.58 -0.31 -3.78
CA PRO A 60 17.62 -0.39 -4.79
C PRO A 60 17.11 -0.28 -6.23
N PHE A 61 15.79 -0.25 -6.45
CA PHE A 61 15.20 -0.33 -7.80
C PHE A 61 14.06 0.66 -8.03
N GLY A 62 13.91 0.97 -9.33
CA GLY A 62 12.84 1.77 -9.91
C GLY A 62 11.43 1.23 -9.69
N TYR A 63 10.40 2.07 -9.85
CA TYR A 63 9.05 1.58 -10.08
C TYR A 63 9.11 0.78 -11.39
N ASP A 64 8.91 -0.53 -11.31
CA ASP A 64 8.89 -1.39 -12.50
C ASP A 64 7.55 -1.22 -13.22
N THR A 65 7.40 -0.07 -13.89
CA THR A 65 6.19 0.26 -14.69
C THR A 65 6.03 -0.66 -15.90
N THR A 66 7.10 -1.37 -16.27
CA THR A 66 7.14 -2.25 -17.44
C THR A 66 6.54 -3.61 -17.11
N ASN A 67 6.94 -4.22 -15.99
CA ASN A 67 6.57 -5.61 -15.70
C ASN A 67 5.31 -5.78 -14.84
N LYS A 68 4.64 -4.68 -14.45
CA LYS A 68 3.30 -4.67 -13.83
C LYS A 68 3.12 -5.76 -12.75
N ARG A 69 4.10 -5.85 -11.86
CA ARG A 69 4.18 -6.87 -10.81
C ARG A 69 4.28 -6.22 -9.44
N PHE A 70 3.83 -6.93 -8.43
CA PHE A 70 4.09 -6.55 -7.04
C PHE A 70 5.49 -6.99 -6.62
N ILE A 71 6.10 -6.19 -5.76
CA ILE A 71 7.37 -6.51 -5.12
C ILE A 71 7.12 -6.59 -3.63
N LYS A 72 7.43 -7.75 -3.04
CA LYS A 72 7.44 -7.93 -1.59
C LYS A 72 8.82 -7.56 -1.08
N TYR A 73 8.89 -6.55 -0.21
CA TYR A 73 10.14 -6.12 0.41
C TYR A 73 10.11 -6.41 1.91
N ASN A 74 11.14 -7.08 2.42
CA ASN A 74 11.33 -7.30 3.84
C ASN A 74 12.14 -6.14 4.42
N VAL A 75 11.53 -5.37 5.32
CA VAL A 75 12.16 -4.19 5.92
C VAL A 75 13.32 -4.52 6.85
N GLU A 76 13.36 -5.72 7.45
CA GLU A 76 14.41 -6.15 8.37
C GLU A 76 15.62 -6.69 7.61
N THR A 77 15.39 -7.67 6.73
CA THR A 77 16.45 -8.34 5.97
C THR A 77 16.90 -7.56 4.73
N LYS A 78 16.15 -6.53 4.35
CA LYS A 78 16.37 -5.70 3.14
C LYS A 78 16.27 -6.49 1.83
N GLN A 79 15.70 -7.68 1.87
CA GLN A 79 15.52 -8.53 0.70
C GLN A 79 14.21 -8.23 -0.02
N SER A 80 14.20 -8.46 -1.33
CA SER A 80 13.02 -8.31 -2.17
C SER A 80 12.71 -9.60 -2.91
N ILE A 81 11.42 -9.87 -3.10
CA ILE A 81 10.90 -10.99 -3.88
C ILE A 81 9.89 -10.43 -4.86
N ASN A 82 10.06 -10.75 -6.14
CA ASN A 82 9.11 -10.42 -7.18
C ASN A 82 7.92 -11.38 -7.10
N LEU A 83 6.71 -10.83 -7.03
CA LEU A 83 5.48 -11.59 -7.15
C LEU A 83 5.10 -11.74 -8.63
N ASN A 84 4.14 -12.63 -8.91
CA ASN A 84 3.68 -12.87 -10.27
C ASN A 84 3.11 -11.59 -10.89
N ALA A 85 3.35 -11.43 -12.20
CA ALA A 85 2.84 -10.29 -12.95
C ALA A 85 1.31 -10.37 -13.07
N ILE A 86 0.68 -9.21 -13.02
CA ILE A 86 -0.75 -9.10 -13.27
C ILE A 86 -0.94 -8.70 -14.73
N SER A 87 -1.57 -9.57 -15.51
CA SER A 87 -1.79 -9.40 -16.95
C SER A 87 -2.91 -8.39 -17.26
N LEU A 88 -2.85 -7.20 -16.69
CA LEU A 88 -3.79 -6.12 -16.95
C LEU A 88 -3.15 -5.10 -17.89
N THR A 89 -3.79 -4.90 -19.04
CA THR A 89 -3.28 -4.11 -20.16
C THR A 89 -3.08 -2.64 -19.83
N ASN A 90 -3.82 -2.09 -18.85
CA ASN A 90 -3.87 -0.66 -18.55
C ASN A 90 -3.69 -0.29 -17.07
N LEU A 91 -2.89 -1.04 -16.28
CA LEU A 91 -2.60 -0.71 -14.87
C LEU A 91 -1.87 0.65 -14.73
N GLN A 92 -2.61 1.74 -14.87
CA GLN A 92 -2.24 3.07 -14.47
C GLN A 92 -3.15 3.42 -13.31
N PHE A 93 -2.54 3.64 -12.14
CA PHE A 93 -3.18 4.18 -10.92
C PHE A 93 -4.11 3.24 -10.14
N SER A 94 -3.70 2.00 -9.88
CA SER A 94 -4.38 1.16 -8.88
C SER A 94 -3.99 1.60 -7.46
N CYS A 95 -4.88 2.33 -6.77
CA CYS A 95 -4.86 2.41 -5.31
C CYS A 95 -5.13 1.01 -4.77
N VAL A 96 -4.15 0.45 -4.05
CA VAL A 96 -4.26 -0.90 -3.49
C VAL A 96 -4.37 -0.86 -1.97
N MET A 97 -5.02 -1.86 -1.43
CA MET A 97 -5.16 -2.10 0.00
C MET A 97 -4.59 -3.47 0.35
N TYR A 98 -3.67 -3.51 1.31
CA TYR A 98 -3.29 -4.75 1.96
C TYR A 98 -4.32 -5.12 3.02
N HIS A 99 -4.73 -6.38 3.05
CA HIS A 99 -5.61 -6.93 4.07
C HIS A 99 -5.14 -8.31 4.49
N ARG A 100 -4.93 -8.50 5.79
CA ARG A 100 -4.63 -9.80 6.39
C ARG A 100 -5.91 -10.38 6.97
N GLU A 101 -6.43 -11.42 6.33
CA GLU A 101 -7.64 -12.13 6.77
C GLU A 101 -7.32 -13.07 7.95
N SER A 102 -6.16 -13.73 7.92
CA SER A 102 -5.72 -14.65 8.97
C SER A 102 -4.18 -14.65 9.10
N PRO A 103 -3.62 -15.36 10.10
CA PRO A 103 -2.17 -15.53 10.21
C PRO A 103 -1.51 -16.08 8.94
N THR A 104 -2.26 -16.83 8.11
CA THR A 104 -1.78 -17.53 6.92
C THR A 104 -2.47 -17.06 5.64
N SER A 105 -3.26 -16.00 5.68
CA SER A 105 -4.06 -15.54 4.54
C SER A 105 -3.99 -14.02 4.45
N SER A 106 -3.45 -13.53 3.34
CA SER A 106 -3.34 -12.10 3.08
C SER A 106 -3.51 -11.76 1.61
N TYR A 107 -4.17 -10.63 1.41
CA TYR A 107 -4.63 -10.19 0.10
C TYR A 107 -4.21 -8.75 -0.17
N ILE A 108 -4.02 -8.46 -1.45
CA ILE A 108 -4.00 -7.10 -1.97
C ILE A 108 -5.27 -6.91 -2.78
N PHE A 109 -6.08 -5.94 -2.38
CA PHE A 109 -7.26 -5.53 -3.10
C PHE A 109 -6.96 -4.29 -3.93
N SER A 110 -7.31 -4.31 -5.21
CA SER A 110 -7.33 -3.12 -6.04
C SER A 110 -8.76 -2.66 -6.25
N PHE A 111 -8.96 -1.35 -6.15
CA PHE A 111 -10.25 -0.71 -6.40
C PHE A 111 -10.05 0.38 -7.45
N GLY A 112 -10.58 0.17 -8.65
CA GLY A 112 -10.48 1.13 -9.74
C GLY A 112 -11.82 1.57 -10.30
N ASN A 113 -11.74 2.38 -11.36
CA ASN A 113 -12.88 2.96 -12.06
C ASN A 113 -13.49 2.06 -13.14
N SER A 114 -12.89 0.88 -13.39
CA SER A 114 -13.34 -0.09 -14.39
C SER A 114 -13.27 -1.50 -13.80
N LEU A 115 -14.01 -2.43 -14.40
CA LEU A 115 -14.02 -3.83 -14.00
C LEU A 115 -12.64 -4.48 -14.10
N GLU A 116 -11.80 -4.02 -15.03
CA GLU A 116 -10.45 -4.54 -15.23
C GLU A 116 -9.48 -4.12 -14.11
N TYR A 117 -9.83 -3.12 -13.31
CA TYR A 117 -8.98 -2.63 -12.22
C TYR A 117 -9.38 -3.16 -10.84
N ASN A 118 -10.48 -3.90 -10.76
CA ASN A 118 -10.95 -4.50 -9.52
C ASN A 118 -10.47 -5.95 -9.44
N PHE A 119 -9.48 -6.20 -8.59
CA PHE A 119 -8.94 -7.54 -8.40
C PHE A 119 -8.59 -7.79 -6.94
N LYS A 120 -8.59 -9.08 -6.59
CA LYS A 120 -8.04 -9.61 -5.36
C LYS A 120 -6.80 -10.43 -5.70
N TYR A 121 -5.66 -10.09 -5.10
CA TYR A 121 -4.41 -10.82 -5.23
C TYR A 121 -4.12 -11.56 -3.94
N SER A 122 -3.93 -12.88 -3.99
CA SER A 122 -3.48 -13.68 -2.84
C SER A 122 -1.96 -13.73 -2.81
N ILE A 123 -1.38 -13.29 -1.69
CA ILE A 123 0.07 -13.26 -1.52
C ILE A 123 0.61 -14.70 -1.40
N GLU A 124 -0.10 -15.57 -0.70
CA GLU A 124 0.34 -16.94 -0.42
C GLU A 124 0.28 -17.84 -1.65
N SER A 125 -0.79 -17.75 -2.45
CA SER A 125 -0.89 -18.52 -3.70
C SER A 125 -0.19 -17.84 -4.88
N ASN A 126 0.19 -16.57 -4.73
CA ASN A 126 0.81 -15.76 -5.77
C ASN A 126 -0.06 -15.68 -7.05
N GLN A 127 -1.38 -15.59 -6.86
CA GLN A 127 -2.38 -15.53 -7.93
C GLN A 127 -3.33 -14.35 -7.70
N TYR A 128 -3.95 -13.88 -8.79
CA TYR A 128 -5.00 -12.87 -8.72
C TYR A 128 -6.28 -13.36 -9.39
N GLU A 129 -7.40 -12.85 -8.91
CA GLU A 129 -8.70 -13.05 -9.52
C GLU A 129 -9.44 -11.71 -9.61
N PRO A 130 -10.22 -11.48 -10.69
CA PRO A 130 -11.08 -10.30 -10.76
C PRO A 130 -12.15 -10.34 -9.66
N PHE A 131 -12.44 -9.19 -9.08
CA PHE A 131 -13.34 -9.04 -7.95
C PHE A 131 -14.29 -7.85 -8.21
N PHE A 132 -15.49 -7.83 -7.58
CA PHE A 132 -16.48 -6.76 -7.80
C PHE A 132 -16.84 -6.49 -9.27
N ARG A 133 -17.25 -7.53 -10.01
CA ARG A 133 -17.61 -7.42 -11.43
C ARG A 133 -18.93 -6.69 -11.71
N ASP A 134 -19.79 -6.56 -10.71
CA ASP A 134 -21.14 -6.00 -10.88
C ASP A 134 -21.18 -4.46 -10.74
N ILE A 135 -20.04 -3.81 -10.47
CA ILE A 135 -19.97 -2.36 -10.30
C ILE A 135 -19.78 -1.69 -11.66
N ILE A 136 -20.90 -1.29 -12.28
CA ILE A 136 -20.89 -0.52 -13.52
C ILE A 136 -21.05 0.97 -13.19
N ASN A 137 -20.25 1.84 -13.82
CA ASN A 137 -20.42 3.32 -13.84
C ASN A 137 -20.37 4.08 -12.50
N HIS A 138 -19.68 3.57 -11.48
CA HIS A 138 -19.44 4.36 -10.27
C HIS A 138 -18.09 5.09 -10.37
N LYS A 139 -18.12 6.43 -10.39
CA LYS A 139 -16.90 7.28 -10.37
C LYS A 139 -16.20 7.20 -9.00
N ARG A 140 -15.48 6.11 -8.71
CA ARG A 140 -14.83 5.85 -7.40
C ARG A 140 -13.39 6.37 -7.29
N TYR A 141 -13.04 7.42 -8.02
CA TYR A 141 -11.71 8.01 -7.94
C TYR A 141 -11.42 8.49 -6.51
N TRP A 142 -10.27 8.09 -5.97
CA TRP A 142 -9.78 8.48 -4.64
C TRP A 142 -10.74 8.19 -3.47
N CYS A 143 -11.65 7.23 -3.64
CA CYS A 143 -12.51 6.82 -2.53
C CYS A 143 -11.72 5.99 -1.52
N ALA A 144 -11.86 6.35 -0.24
CA ALA A 144 -11.41 5.49 0.84
C ALA A 144 -12.22 4.19 0.84
N SER A 145 -11.55 3.07 1.09
CA SER A 145 -12.18 1.79 1.35
C SER A 145 -11.75 1.30 2.74
N THR A 146 -12.60 0.50 3.37
CA THR A 146 -12.31 -0.17 4.63
C THR A 146 -12.92 -1.57 4.58
N SER A 147 -12.23 -2.58 5.09
CA SER A 147 -12.84 -3.89 5.32
C SER A 147 -13.59 -3.85 6.65
N ILE A 148 -14.82 -4.37 6.64
CA ILE A 148 -15.60 -4.62 7.85
C ILE A 148 -15.69 -6.13 8.04
N THR A 149 -15.27 -6.61 9.20
CA THR A 149 -15.57 -7.96 9.68
C THR A 149 -16.89 -7.90 10.42
N PHE A 150 -17.79 -8.84 10.10
CA PHE A 150 -19.05 -9.05 10.83
C PHE A 150 -18.83 -10.03 11.98
#